data_AF-A0A9X8HHR8-F1
#
_entry.id   AF-A0A9X8HHR8-F1
#
_cell.length_a   1.000
_cell.length_b   1.000
_cell.length_c   1.000
_cell.angle_alpha   90.00
_cell.angle_beta   90.00
_cell.angle_gamma   90.00
#
_symmetry.space_group_name_H-M   'P 1'
#
loop_
_entity.id
_entity.type
_entity.pdbx_description
1 polymer ?
#
loop_
_entity_poly.entity_id
_entity_poly.type
_entity_poly.pdbx_seq_one_letter_code
_entity_poly.pdbx_strand_id
1 'polypeptide(L)'
;MVYPTCFFAFPPEDGGAVPSTCHAAIQATDLRALITSEDVWAKYEKFKFNKEHANARECPHCHHVQVSAAANPTISCDACRQVYCFSHSNAHPGMSCADYEKARRAEDKLNHAKISQIAKFCPGCKSPVEKSAGCAGAQMSEAATRKPSFAHKAMMFLFRLALCVIFGPPALVLTLACSALACCCVPCLISDRDSAVSAFLGCFCISGWVFMVPVVIVLALPFLPFVLVASYFWPEWMQQFWQDQNEGTEAEMDVPSVAARGRGAEADLSGPYQSV
;
A
#
# COMPACT_ATOMS: atom_id res chain seq x y z
N MET A 1 -25.34 -10.63 17.12
CA MET A 1 -26.34 -9.99 16.24
C MET A 1 -25.84 -10.00 14.80
N VAL A 2 -26.67 -10.45 13.87
CA VAL A 2 -26.32 -10.57 12.45
C VAL A 2 -26.49 -9.22 11.73
N TYR A 3 -27.50 -8.46 12.13
CA TYR A 3 -27.84 -7.16 11.58
C TYR A 3 -26.85 -6.05 11.97
N PRO A 4 -26.60 -5.09 11.06
CA PRO A 4 -25.73 -3.96 11.35
C PRO A 4 -26.36 -3.01 12.38
N THR A 5 -25.50 -2.29 13.10
CA THR A 5 -25.89 -1.26 14.05
C THR A 5 -25.38 0.10 13.57
N CYS A 6 -26.07 1.17 13.95
CA CYS A 6 -25.69 2.53 13.61
C CYS A 6 -24.35 2.89 14.26
N PHE A 7 -23.38 3.30 13.44
CA PHE A 7 -22.04 3.72 13.89
C PHE A 7 -21.89 5.24 13.98
N PHE A 8 -23.00 5.99 13.85
CA PHE A 8 -22.97 7.45 13.97
C PHE A 8 -22.44 7.86 15.36
N ALA A 9 -21.44 8.74 15.35
CA ALA A 9 -20.77 9.23 16.55
C ALA A 9 -21.36 10.59 16.94
N PHE A 10 -21.79 10.72 18.20
CA PHE A 10 -22.20 11.98 18.77
C PHE A 10 -20.99 12.76 19.27
N PRO A 11 -20.99 14.10 19.16
CA PRO A 11 -20.00 14.91 19.85
C PRO A 11 -20.11 14.71 21.37
N PRO A 12 -18.98 14.73 22.10
CA PRO A 12 -18.97 14.51 23.54
C PRO A 12 -19.73 15.64 24.26
N GLU A 13 -20.73 15.27 25.05
CA GLU A 13 -21.59 16.24 25.75
C GLU A 13 -20.86 16.97 26.90
N ASP A 14 -19.78 16.38 27.46
CA ASP A 14 -19.12 16.85 28.69
C ASP A 14 -17.62 17.20 28.54
N GLY A 15 -17.13 17.51 27.34
CA GLY A 15 -15.70 17.81 27.13
C GLY A 15 -14.76 16.61 27.32
N GLY A 16 -15.31 15.40 27.41
CA GLY A 16 -14.56 14.14 27.40
C GLY A 16 -14.01 13.81 26.01
N ALA A 17 -12.88 13.10 25.98
CA ALA A 17 -12.14 12.80 24.74
C ALA A 17 -12.74 11.67 23.88
N VAL A 18 -13.82 11.00 24.31
CA VAL A 18 -14.36 9.81 23.63
C VAL A 18 -15.78 10.08 23.11
N PRO A 19 -16.00 10.06 21.78
CA PRO A 19 -17.33 10.21 21.21
C PRO A 19 -18.19 8.97 21.50
N SER A 20 -19.46 9.16 21.87
CA SER A 20 -20.42 8.07 22.06
C SER A 20 -21.03 7.68 20.71
N THR A 21 -21.28 6.38 20.47
CA THR A 21 -21.87 5.88 19.22
C THR A 21 -23.30 5.40 19.43
N CYS A 22 -24.16 5.61 18.44
CA CYS A 22 -25.60 5.36 18.52
C CYS A 22 -25.98 3.89 18.78
N HIS A 23 -25.33 2.94 18.10
CA HIS A 23 -25.60 1.49 18.20
C HIS A 23 -27.04 1.04 17.93
N ALA A 24 -27.94 1.93 17.47
CA ALA A 24 -29.31 1.56 17.12
C ALA A 24 -29.33 0.46 16.04
N ALA A 25 -30.22 -0.51 16.19
CA ALA A 25 -30.36 -1.60 15.22
C ALA A 25 -30.92 -1.05 13.89
N ILE A 26 -30.25 -1.38 12.78
CA ILE A 26 -30.71 -1.00 11.44
C ILE A 26 -31.62 -2.11 10.90
N GLN A 27 -32.84 -1.76 10.48
CA GLN A 27 -33.81 -2.73 9.99
C GLN A 27 -33.47 -3.18 8.56
N ALA A 28 -33.80 -4.44 8.24
CA ALA A 28 -33.55 -5.00 6.90
C ALA A 28 -34.37 -4.28 5.81
N THR A 29 -35.54 -3.75 6.15
CA THR A 29 -36.38 -2.94 5.25
C THR A 29 -35.69 -1.66 4.82
N ASP A 30 -35.01 -0.98 5.76
CA ASP A 30 -34.29 0.25 5.49
C ASP A 30 -33.07 -0.02 4.60
N LEU A 31 -32.37 -1.14 4.87
CA LEU A 31 -31.27 -1.60 4.02
C LEU A 31 -31.75 -1.89 2.59
N ARG A 32 -32.89 -2.60 2.42
CA ARG A 32 -33.43 -2.90 1.09
C ARG A 32 -33.92 -1.65 0.36
N ALA A 33 -34.45 -0.66 1.08
CA ALA A 33 -34.89 0.60 0.49
C ALA A 33 -33.71 1.46 0.00
N LEU A 34 -32.56 1.40 0.69
CA LEU A 34 -31.37 2.19 0.36
C LEU A 34 -30.44 1.51 -0.66
N ILE A 35 -30.36 0.17 -0.63
CA ILE A 35 -29.51 -0.61 -1.53
C ILE A 35 -30.28 -0.80 -2.84
N THR A 36 -30.04 0.09 -3.80
CA THR A 36 -30.68 0.06 -5.12
C THR A 36 -30.08 -0.96 -6.07
N SER A 37 -28.82 -1.36 -5.85
CA SER A 37 -28.14 -2.32 -6.72
C SER A 37 -28.38 -3.76 -6.24
N GLU A 38 -28.86 -4.60 -7.15
CA GLU A 38 -29.16 -6.00 -6.84
C GLU A 38 -27.90 -6.82 -6.52
N ASP A 39 -26.75 -6.47 -7.10
CA ASP A 39 -25.49 -7.17 -6.81
C ASP A 39 -24.99 -6.89 -5.38
N VAL A 40 -25.19 -5.67 -4.87
CA VAL A 40 -24.85 -5.31 -3.49
C VAL A 40 -25.83 -5.98 -2.53
N TRP A 41 -27.11 -6.05 -2.88
CA TRP A 41 -28.10 -6.78 -2.10
C TRP A 41 -27.78 -8.27 -2.00
N ALA A 42 -27.43 -8.91 -3.12
CA ALA A 42 -27.03 -10.33 -3.13
C ALA A 42 -25.77 -10.57 -2.27
N LYS A 43 -24.79 -9.64 -2.29
CA LYS A 43 -23.62 -9.70 -1.39
C LYS A 43 -24.03 -9.58 0.08
N TYR A 44 -24.94 -8.66 0.40
CA TYR A 44 -25.48 -8.51 1.75
C TYR A 44 -26.16 -9.78 2.24
N GLU A 45 -27.04 -10.37 1.45
CA GLU A 45 -27.74 -11.62 1.78
C GLU A 45 -26.74 -12.78 1.97
N LYS A 46 -25.73 -12.88 1.11
CA LYS A 46 -24.66 -13.86 1.24
C LYS A 46 -23.89 -13.70 2.55
N PHE A 47 -23.46 -12.47 2.88
CA PHE A 47 -22.72 -12.22 4.13
C PHE A 47 -23.58 -12.43 5.37
N LYS A 48 -24.86 -12.05 5.30
CA LYS A 48 -25.84 -12.34 6.35
C LYS A 48 -25.96 -13.84 6.59
N PHE A 49 -26.17 -14.62 5.53
CA PHE A 49 -26.27 -16.08 5.60
C PHE A 49 -25.01 -16.72 6.18
N ASN A 50 -23.83 -16.31 5.70
CA ASN A 50 -22.54 -16.81 6.21
C ASN A 50 -22.32 -16.51 7.70
N LYS A 51 -22.88 -15.40 8.19
CA LYS A 51 -22.80 -15.02 9.60
C LYS A 51 -23.86 -15.72 10.47
N GLU A 52 -25.02 -16.04 9.90
CA GLU A 52 -26.08 -16.81 10.57
C GLU A 52 -25.73 -18.28 10.72
N HIS A 53 -24.98 -18.83 9.77
CA HIS A 53 -24.64 -20.24 9.72
C HIS A 53 -23.13 -20.45 9.81
N ALA A 54 -22.64 -20.91 10.97
CA ALA A 54 -21.21 -21.18 11.20
C ALA A 54 -20.58 -22.14 10.17
N ASN A 55 -21.40 -23.06 9.63
CA ASN A 55 -20.97 -24.08 8.67
C ASN A 55 -21.40 -23.77 7.23
N ALA A 56 -21.82 -22.52 6.93
CA ALA A 56 -22.02 -22.10 5.56
C ALA A 56 -20.69 -22.06 4.80
N ARG A 57 -20.69 -22.61 3.59
CA ARG A 57 -19.53 -22.62 2.69
C ARG A 57 -19.98 -22.22 1.29
N GLU A 58 -19.13 -21.43 0.63
CA GLU A 58 -19.32 -20.99 -0.75
C GLU A 58 -18.55 -21.92 -1.69
N CYS A 59 -19.22 -22.42 -2.73
CA CYS A 59 -18.58 -23.27 -3.73
C CYS A 59 -17.56 -22.46 -4.55
N PRO A 60 -16.30 -22.90 -4.66
CA PRO A 60 -15.25 -22.18 -5.41
C PRO A 60 -15.47 -22.18 -6.94
N HIS A 61 -16.44 -22.94 -7.45
CA HIS A 61 -16.69 -23.07 -8.88
C HIS A 61 -17.91 -22.29 -9.37
N CYS A 62 -18.99 -22.26 -8.56
CA CYS A 62 -20.26 -21.63 -8.95
C CYS A 62 -20.76 -20.58 -7.96
N HIS A 63 -20.01 -20.31 -6.88
CA HIS A 63 -20.37 -19.34 -5.84
C HIS A 63 -21.68 -19.60 -5.10
N HIS A 64 -22.28 -20.79 -5.28
CA HIS A 64 -23.44 -21.22 -4.50
C HIS A 64 -23.05 -21.43 -3.04
N VAL A 65 -23.85 -20.89 -2.13
CA VAL A 65 -23.64 -20.98 -0.69
C VAL A 65 -24.60 -22.00 -0.10
N GLN A 66 -24.06 -22.94 0.66
CA GLN A 66 -24.81 -24.03 1.29
C GLN A 66 -24.29 -24.31 2.69
N VAL A 67 -25.12 -24.92 3.53
CA VAL A 67 -24.72 -25.34 4.88
C VAL A 67 -24.30 -26.81 4.84
N SER A 68 -23.05 -27.07 5.18
CA SER A 68 -22.50 -28.43 5.25
C SER A 68 -22.29 -28.89 6.69
N ALA A 69 -22.28 -30.19 6.94
CA ALA A 69 -21.90 -30.73 8.24
C ALA A 69 -20.37 -30.64 8.43
N ALA A 70 -19.91 -29.92 9.45
CA ALA A 70 -18.48 -29.74 9.73
C ALA A 70 -17.71 -31.04 10.04
N ALA A 71 -18.42 -32.16 10.27
CA ALA A 71 -17.82 -33.45 10.60
C ALA A 71 -17.04 -34.07 9.43
N ASN A 72 -17.43 -33.79 8.18
CA ASN A 72 -16.74 -34.31 7.00
C ASN A 72 -16.08 -33.16 6.25
N PRO A 73 -14.77 -33.25 5.96
CA PRO A 73 -14.07 -32.19 5.23
C PRO A 73 -14.44 -32.17 3.76
N THR A 74 -15.12 -33.18 3.23
CA THR A 74 -15.51 -33.26 1.82
C THR A 74 -16.96 -32.81 1.64
N ILE A 75 -17.15 -31.75 0.86
CA ILE A 75 -18.46 -31.19 0.52
C ILE A 75 -18.74 -31.42 -0.96
N SER A 76 -19.94 -31.85 -1.30
CA SER A 76 -20.46 -31.83 -2.68
C SER A 76 -21.37 -30.61 -2.84
N CYS A 77 -21.14 -29.78 -3.86
CA CYS A 77 -22.01 -28.64 -4.12
C CYS A 77 -23.40 -29.08 -4.61
N ASP A 78 -24.46 -28.51 -4.05
CA ASP A 78 -25.85 -28.84 -4.43
C ASP A 78 -26.22 -28.30 -5.82
N ALA A 79 -25.57 -27.22 -6.27
CA ALA A 79 -25.84 -26.58 -7.55
C ALA A 79 -25.04 -27.20 -8.72
N CYS A 80 -23.71 -27.32 -8.56
CA CYS A 80 -22.83 -27.78 -9.65
C CYS A 80 -22.28 -29.20 -9.45
N ARG A 81 -22.57 -29.86 -8.31
CA ARG A 81 -22.08 -31.20 -7.95
C ARG A 81 -20.57 -31.37 -7.85
N GLN A 82 -19.82 -30.27 -7.88
CA GLN A 82 -18.37 -30.31 -7.72
C GLN A 82 -18.00 -30.55 -6.24
N VAL A 83 -16.98 -31.38 -6.04
CA VAL A 83 -16.49 -31.75 -4.71
C VAL A 83 -15.35 -30.84 -4.29
N TYR A 84 -15.41 -30.29 -3.07
CA TYR A 84 -14.41 -29.40 -2.51
C TYR A 84 -14.26 -29.61 -1.00
N CYS A 85 -13.19 -29.06 -0.43
CA CYS A 85 -12.88 -29.17 0.99
C CYS A 85 -13.59 -28.09 1.82
N PHE A 86 -14.14 -28.46 2.97
CA PHE A 86 -14.74 -27.57 3.96
C PHE A 86 -13.77 -26.53 4.54
N SER A 87 -12.51 -26.92 4.75
CA SER A 87 -11.49 -26.07 5.38
C SER A 87 -10.62 -25.34 4.36
N HIS A 88 -10.28 -26.00 3.25
CA HIS A 88 -9.29 -25.51 2.28
C HIS A 88 -9.87 -25.28 0.88
N SER A 89 -11.20 -25.29 0.74
CA SER A 89 -11.88 -25.07 -0.55
C SER A 89 -11.34 -26.01 -1.64
N ASN A 90 -10.75 -25.50 -2.73
CA ASN A 90 -10.24 -26.34 -3.82
C ASN A 90 -8.74 -26.67 -3.72
N ALA A 91 -8.09 -26.48 -2.58
CA ALA A 91 -6.63 -26.58 -2.49
C ALA A 91 -6.08 -28.00 -2.64
N HIS A 92 -6.86 -29.04 -2.31
CA HIS A 92 -6.39 -30.43 -2.32
C HIS A 92 -7.46 -31.45 -2.75
N PRO A 93 -7.91 -31.42 -4.02
CA PRO A 93 -8.89 -32.39 -4.51
C PRO A 93 -8.33 -33.83 -4.38
N GLY A 94 -9.11 -34.72 -3.76
CA GLY A 94 -8.76 -36.14 -3.63
C GLY A 94 -7.72 -36.50 -2.54
N MET A 95 -7.23 -35.52 -1.79
CA MET A 95 -6.27 -35.70 -0.68
C MET A 95 -6.92 -35.36 0.66
N SER A 96 -6.46 -35.99 1.75
CA SER A 96 -6.92 -35.65 3.11
C SER A 96 -6.34 -34.29 3.57
N CYS A 97 -7.06 -33.55 4.41
CA CYS A 97 -6.56 -32.28 4.97
C CYS A 97 -5.22 -32.47 5.70
N ALA A 98 -5.07 -33.57 6.45
CA ALA A 98 -3.87 -33.86 7.23
C ALA A 98 -2.63 -34.09 6.34
N ASP A 99 -2.80 -34.77 5.20
CA ASP A 99 -1.71 -35.00 4.24
C ASP A 99 -1.32 -33.70 3.53
N TYR A 100 -2.31 -32.87 3.19
CA TYR A 100 -2.09 -31.55 2.59
C TYR A 100 -1.31 -30.64 3.55
N GLU A 101 -1.80 -30.47 4.78
CA GLU A 101 -1.11 -29.67 5.81
C GLU A 101 0.30 -30.20 6.10
N LYS A 102 0.49 -31.52 6.10
CA LYS A 102 1.82 -32.13 6.25
C LYS A 102 2.76 -31.78 5.10
N ALA A 103 2.29 -31.81 3.86
CA ALA A 103 3.08 -31.43 2.69
C ALA A 103 3.42 -29.93 2.69
N ARG A 104 2.49 -29.08 3.11
CA ARG A 104 2.67 -27.61 3.12
C ARG A 104 3.55 -27.09 4.25
N ARG A 105 3.61 -27.78 5.39
CA ARG A 105 4.38 -27.35 6.58
C ARG A 105 5.83 -26.92 6.31
N ALA A 106 6.55 -27.65 5.47
CA ALA A 106 7.95 -27.32 5.17
C ALA A 106 8.06 -26.00 4.40
N GLU A 107 7.19 -25.81 3.41
CA GLU A 107 7.14 -24.60 2.60
C GLU A 107 6.65 -23.40 3.41
N ASP A 108 5.58 -23.57 4.20
CA ASP A 108 5.04 -22.51 5.04
C ASP A 108 6.07 -22.03 6.08
N LYS A 109 6.90 -22.96 6.60
CA LYS A 109 8.01 -22.60 7.49
C LYS A 109 9.06 -21.75 6.76
N LEU A 110 9.42 -22.11 5.52
CA LEU A 110 10.35 -21.32 4.71
C LEU A 110 9.76 -19.95 4.33
N ASN A 111 8.48 -19.91 3.97
CA ASN A 111 7.75 -18.69 3.64
C ASN A 111 7.66 -17.76 4.85
N HIS A 112 7.31 -18.29 6.02
CA HIS A 112 7.25 -17.51 7.25
C HIS A 112 8.64 -16.99 7.66
N ALA A 113 9.67 -17.84 7.56
CA ALA A 113 11.05 -17.42 7.78
C ALA A 113 11.45 -16.30 6.81
N LYS A 114 11.03 -16.37 5.54
CA LYS A 114 11.31 -15.34 4.56
C LYS A 114 10.57 -14.04 4.86
N ILE A 115 9.29 -14.10 5.20
CA ILE A 115 8.46 -12.95 5.57
C ILE A 115 9.06 -12.22 6.78
N SER A 116 9.50 -12.95 7.81
CA SER A 116 10.11 -12.33 9.00
C SER A 116 11.43 -11.59 8.73
N GLN A 117 12.12 -11.90 7.62
CA GLN A 117 13.35 -11.21 7.23
C GLN A 117 13.09 -9.91 6.45
N ILE A 118 11.96 -9.81 5.75
CA ILE A 118 11.65 -8.69 4.86
C ILE A 118 10.59 -7.75 5.44
N ALA A 119 9.71 -8.27 6.30
CA ALA A 119 8.59 -7.54 6.88
C ALA A 119 8.85 -7.15 8.35
N LYS A 120 8.28 -6.01 8.75
CA LYS A 120 8.15 -5.59 10.15
C LYS A 120 6.70 -5.74 10.57
N PHE A 121 6.45 -6.02 11.85
CA PHE A 121 5.08 -6.14 12.35
C PHE A 121 4.46 -4.77 12.62
N CYS A 122 3.20 -4.60 12.22
CA CYS A 122 2.40 -3.42 12.54
C CYS A 122 2.19 -3.32 14.06
N PRO A 123 2.42 -2.16 14.70
CA PRO A 123 2.26 -2.01 16.15
C PRO A 123 0.80 -2.13 16.63
N GLY A 124 -0.18 -1.89 15.76
CA GLY A 124 -1.61 -2.01 16.10
C GLY A 124 -2.13 -3.44 15.92
N CYS A 125 -2.15 -3.95 14.69
CA CYS A 125 -2.76 -5.24 14.36
C CYS A 125 -1.80 -6.44 14.34
N LYS A 126 -0.49 -6.21 14.49
CA LYS A 126 0.57 -7.25 14.43
C LYS A 126 0.66 -8.02 13.11
N SER A 127 0.06 -7.52 12.03
CA SER A 127 0.26 -8.09 10.69
C SER A 127 1.67 -7.76 10.16
N PRO A 128 2.34 -8.68 9.43
CA PRO A 128 3.63 -8.40 8.80
C PRO A 128 3.46 -7.42 7.64
N VAL A 129 4.29 -6.38 7.62
CA VAL A 129 4.30 -5.31 6.61
C VAL A 129 5.70 -5.19 6.03
N GLU A 130 5.84 -5.43 4.73
CA GLU A 130 7.08 -5.19 3.99
C GLU A 130 7.14 -3.74 3.51
N LYS A 131 8.31 -3.12 3.58
CA LYS A 131 8.53 -1.76 3.08
C LYS A 131 8.97 -1.83 1.63
N SER A 132 8.13 -1.35 0.71
CA SER A 132 8.38 -1.45 -0.74
C SER A 132 9.45 -0.48 -1.28
N ALA A 133 9.67 0.72 -0.70
CA ALA A 133 10.76 1.64 -1.10
C ALA A 133 11.14 2.72 -0.05
N GLY A 134 12.22 3.45 -0.32
CA GLY A 134 12.95 4.34 0.61
C GLY A 134 12.38 5.75 0.81
N CYS A 135 11.43 5.90 1.75
CA CYS A 135 11.39 6.95 2.78
C CYS A 135 10.34 6.51 3.83
N ALA A 136 10.22 7.14 4.99
CA ALA A 136 9.27 6.69 6.02
C ALA A 136 7.79 7.00 5.72
N GLY A 137 7.48 7.68 4.60
CA GLY A 137 6.13 8.21 4.34
C GLY A 137 5.61 8.22 2.89
N ALA A 138 6.23 7.52 1.93
CA ALA A 138 5.68 7.43 0.57
C ALA A 138 5.10 6.03 0.32
N GLN A 139 3.82 5.96 -0.05
CA GLN A 139 3.17 4.75 -0.50
C GLN A 139 3.58 4.46 -1.96
N MET A 140 3.86 3.17 -2.20
CA MET A 140 3.76 2.41 -3.46
C MET A 140 4.15 3.10 -4.77
N SER A 141 5.32 2.75 -5.32
CA SER A 141 5.49 2.61 -6.77
C SER A 141 6.33 1.39 -7.11
N GLU A 142 5.92 0.70 -8.16
CA GLU A 142 6.26 -0.69 -8.49
C GLU A 142 7.53 -0.76 -9.35
N ALA A 143 8.70 -0.47 -8.78
CA ALA A 143 9.94 -0.55 -9.53
C ALA A 143 11.17 -0.88 -8.66
N ALA A 144 11.26 -2.11 -8.11
CA ALA A 144 12.50 -2.56 -7.48
C ALA A 144 12.71 -4.08 -7.37
N THR A 145 12.43 -4.88 -8.41
CA THR A 145 12.75 -6.33 -8.42
C THR A 145 14.16 -6.67 -8.91
N ARG A 146 15.13 -5.74 -8.88
CA ARG A 146 16.54 -6.05 -9.20
C ARG A 146 17.47 -5.68 -8.05
N LYS A 147 18.07 -6.69 -7.40
CA LYS A 147 19.15 -6.49 -6.41
C LYS A 147 20.27 -5.67 -7.07
N PRO A 148 20.56 -4.44 -6.64
CA PRO A 148 21.63 -3.65 -7.25
C PRO A 148 22.98 -4.30 -6.95
N SER A 149 23.83 -4.41 -7.97
CA SER A 149 25.16 -5.00 -7.85
C SER A 149 26.00 -4.26 -6.81
N PHE A 150 26.99 -4.95 -6.23
CA PHE A 150 27.91 -4.35 -5.25
C PHE A 150 28.60 -3.08 -5.80
N ALA A 151 28.94 -3.07 -7.08
CA ALA A 151 29.54 -1.92 -7.75
C ALA A 151 28.62 -0.70 -7.76
N HIS A 152 27.31 -0.88 -7.99
CA HIS A 152 26.34 0.22 -7.95
C HIS A 152 26.21 0.80 -6.54
N LYS A 153 26.23 -0.04 -5.50
CA LYS A 153 26.21 0.40 -4.11
C LYS A 153 27.48 1.17 -3.73
N ALA A 154 28.64 0.68 -4.16
CA ALA A 154 29.92 1.34 -3.92
C ALA A 154 29.99 2.70 -4.64
N MET A 155 29.53 2.78 -5.89
CA MET A 155 29.47 4.02 -6.66
C MET A 155 28.54 5.05 -6.00
N MET A 156 27.35 4.65 -5.58
CA MET A 156 26.41 5.55 -4.89
C MET A 156 26.95 6.01 -3.52
N PHE A 157 27.68 5.16 -2.81
CA PHE A 157 28.33 5.53 -1.55
C PHE A 157 29.45 6.56 -1.76
N LEU A 158 30.31 6.35 -2.76
CA LEU A 158 31.37 7.29 -3.11
C LEU A 158 30.81 8.63 -3.59
N PHE A 159 29.75 8.61 -4.40
CA PHE A 159 29.05 9.81 -4.84
C PHE A 159 28.47 10.60 -3.66
N ARG A 160 27.84 9.93 -2.69
CA ARG A 160 27.36 10.57 -1.45
C ARG A 160 28.49 11.16 -0.62
N LEU A 161 29.62 10.45 -0.50
CA LEU A 161 30.81 10.96 0.17
C LEU A 161 31.35 12.23 -0.49
N ALA A 162 31.43 12.24 -1.83
CA ALA A 162 31.86 13.41 -2.58
C ALA A 162 30.92 14.61 -2.36
N LEU A 163 29.60 14.39 -2.39
CA LEU A 163 28.63 15.44 -2.08
C LEU A 163 28.77 15.97 -0.65
N CYS A 164 29.00 15.10 0.34
CA CYS A 164 29.23 15.53 1.72
C CYS A 164 30.51 16.36 1.86
N VAL A 165 31.58 16.05 1.13
CA VAL A 165 32.83 16.83 1.20
C VAL A 165 32.69 18.18 0.49
N ILE A 166 31.95 18.24 -0.62
CA ILE A 166 31.78 19.46 -1.41
C ILE A 166 30.77 20.42 -0.75
N PHE A 167 29.60 19.90 -0.34
CA PHE A 167 28.50 20.70 0.18
C PHE A 167 28.42 20.73 1.71
N GLY A 168 29.08 19.79 2.39
CA GLY A 168 29.07 19.72 3.85
C GLY A 168 29.75 20.90 4.54
N PRO A 169 30.97 21.33 4.15
CA PRO A 169 31.62 22.47 4.79
C PRO A 169 30.82 23.78 4.66
N PRO A 170 30.27 24.15 3.48
CA PRO A 170 29.38 25.30 3.35
C PRO A 170 28.11 25.17 4.22
N ALA A 171 27.47 24.00 4.22
CA ALA A 171 26.26 23.75 5.02
C ALA A 171 26.54 23.83 6.53
N LEU A 172 27.69 23.33 6.99
CA LEU A 172 28.11 23.39 8.39
C LEU A 172 28.37 24.84 8.82
N VAL A 173 29.09 25.62 8.02
CA VAL A 173 29.36 27.04 8.30
C VAL A 173 28.05 27.83 8.37
N LEU A 174 27.11 27.59 7.45
CA LEU A 174 25.80 28.25 7.46
C LEU A 174 24.95 27.83 8.65
N THR A 175 24.98 26.55 9.04
CA THR A 175 24.25 26.07 10.22
C THR A 175 24.80 26.73 11.49
N LEU A 176 26.12 26.86 11.62
CA LEU A 176 26.76 27.56 12.73
C LEU A 176 26.45 29.05 12.73
N ALA A 177 26.44 29.70 11.57
CA ALA A 177 26.07 31.10 11.44
C ALA A 177 24.59 31.36 11.80
N CYS A 178 23.67 30.53 11.30
CA CYS A 178 22.24 30.62 11.63
C CYS A 178 21.97 30.28 13.10
N SER A 179 22.69 29.32 13.68
CA SER A 179 22.60 28.98 15.11
C SER A 179 23.11 30.14 15.99
N ALA A 180 24.22 30.78 15.62
CA ALA A 180 24.72 31.97 16.31
C ALA A 180 23.76 33.16 16.19
N LEU A 181 23.17 33.38 15.00
CA LEU A 181 22.17 34.42 14.79
C LEU A 181 20.86 34.14 15.58
N ALA A 182 20.41 32.88 15.63
CA ALA A 182 19.26 32.49 16.43
C ALA A 182 19.49 32.69 17.94
N CYS A 183 20.70 32.39 18.43
CA CYS A 183 21.11 32.68 19.82
C CYS A 183 21.18 34.18 20.14
N CYS A 184 21.46 35.04 19.15
CA CYS A 184 21.51 36.49 19.33
C CYS A 184 20.13 37.16 19.20
N CYS A 185 19.19 36.55 18.46
CA CYS A 185 17.87 37.14 18.17
C CYS A 185 16.71 36.53 18.97
N VAL A 186 16.93 35.44 19.71
CA VAL A 186 15.90 34.81 20.56
C VAL A 186 16.39 34.76 22.02
N PRO A 187 16.20 35.82 22.80
CA PRO A 187 16.33 35.70 24.24
C PRO A 187 15.17 34.83 24.76
N CYS A 188 15.53 33.72 25.41
CA CYS A 188 14.84 33.26 26.63
C CYS A 188 13.51 32.48 26.52
N LEU A 189 13.29 31.59 25.56
CA LEU A 189 12.34 30.48 25.78
C LEU A 189 12.82 29.23 25.04
N ILE A 190 13.18 28.17 25.76
CA ILE A 190 12.66 26.80 25.61
C ILE A 190 13.53 25.84 26.42
N SER A 191 12.86 25.20 27.37
CA SER A 191 13.37 24.24 28.34
C SER A 191 13.32 22.79 27.81
N ASP A 192 13.33 22.55 26.50
CA ASP A 192 13.11 21.19 26.00
C ASP A 192 13.95 20.78 24.79
N ARG A 193 14.63 19.65 24.96
CA ARG A 193 15.71 19.11 24.10
C ARG A 193 15.19 18.63 22.74
N ASP A 194 13.90 18.33 22.65
CA ASP A 194 13.25 17.80 21.44
C ASP A 194 12.97 18.88 20.38
N SER A 195 12.74 20.13 20.82
CA SER A 195 12.50 21.27 19.93
C SER A 195 13.74 21.65 19.09
N ALA A 196 14.93 21.51 19.68
CA ALA A 196 16.19 21.81 19.02
C ALA A 196 16.44 20.85 17.85
N VAL A 197 16.23 19.54 18.05
CA VAL A 197 16.45 18.53 17.00
C VAL A 197 15.52 18.73 15.80
N SER A 198 14.25 19.09 16.04
CA SER A 198 13.30 19.41 14.97
C SER A 198 13.67 20.69 14.20
N ALA A 199 14.18 21.72 14.89
CA ALA A 199 14.65 22.95 14.24
C ALA A 199 15.93 22.71 13.41
N PHE A 200 16.85 21.88 13.91
CA PHE A 200 18.05 21.47 13.18
C PHE A 200 17.73 20.67 11.92
N LEU A 201 16.78 19.73 11.97
CA LEU A 201 16.34 18.97 10.79
C LEU A 201 15.66 19.86 9.75
N GLY A 202 14.80 20.79 10.18
CA GLY A 202 14.12 21.74 9.29
C GLY A 202 15.10 22.69 8.58
N CYS A 203 16.07 23.24 9.30
CA CYS A 203 17.10 24.12 8.72
C CYS A 203 18.02 23.40 7.71
N PHE A 204 18.37 22.13 7.95
CA PHE A 204 19.15 21.34 7.00
C PHE A 204 18.40 21.09 5.69
N CYS A 205 17.09 20.86 5.74
CA CYS A 205 16.28 20.68 4.54
C CYS A 205 16.17 21.98 3.73
N ILE A 206 15.88 23.10 4.38
CA ILE A 206 15.71 24.40 3.71
C ILE A 206 17.04 24.88 3.11
N SER A 207 18.15 24.77 3.85
CA SER A 207 19.48 25.12 3.34
C SER A 207 19.91 24.22 2.16
N GLY A 208 19.53 22.95 2.17
CA GLY A 208 19.72 22.04 1.04
C GLY A 208 19.03 22.52 -0.23
N TRP A 209 17.78 22.97 -0.16
CA TRP A 209 17.05 23.54 -1.30
C TRP A 209 17.67 24.86 -1.78
N VAL A 210 18.04 25.75 -0.86
CA VAL A 210 18.63 27.06 -1.18
C VAL A 210 19.99 26.94 -1.89
N PHE A 211 20.76 25.88 -1.64
CA PHE A 211 22.02 25.62 -2.36
C PHE A 211 21.86 24.76 -3.60
N MET A 212 20.98 23.75 -3.58
CA MET A 212 20.82 22.85 -4.72
C MET A 212 20.09 23.54 -5.88
N VAL A 213 19.08 24.36 -5.61
CA VAL A 213 18.28 25.01 -6.66
C VAL A 213 19.13 25.95 -7.54
N PRO A 214 19.94 26.88 -6.99
CA PRO A 214 20.79 27.73 -7.82
C PRO A 214 21.85 26.94 -8.60
N VAL A 215 22.42 25.89 -8.01
CA VAL A 215 23.42 25.04 -8.69
C VAL A 215 22.79 24.29 -9.86
N VAL A 216 21.61 23.71 -9.67
CA VAL A 216 20.86 23.04 -10.75
C VAL A 216 20.49 24.04 -11.85
N ILE A 217 20.05 25.25 -11.50
CA ILE A 217 19.73 26.30 -12.48
C ILE A 217 20.97 26.72 -13.26
N VAL A 218 22.10 26.96 -12.59
CA VAL A 218 23.37 27.36 -13.25
C VAL A 218 23.89 26.25 -14.18
N LEU A 219 23.75 24.99 -13.79
CA LEU A 219 24.15 23.85 -14.63
C LEU A 219 23.17 23.60 -15.79
N ALA A 220 21.88 23.93 -15.63
CA ALA A 220 20.86 23.75 -16.67
C ALA A 220 20.80 24.92 -17.68
N LEU A 221 21.10 26.15 -17.26
CA LEU A 221 21.13 27.36 -18.09
C LEU A 221 21.93 27.23 -19.41
N PRO A 222 23.12 26.61 -19.46
CA PRO A 222 23.86 26.44 -20.72
C PRO A 222 23.21 25.45 -21.69
N PHE A 223 22.33 24.55 -21.21
CA PHE A 223 21.60 23.59 -22.05
C PHE A 223 20.25 24.14 -22.52
N LEU A 224 19.73 25.18 -21.86
CA LEU A 224 18.50 25.87 -22.23
C LEU A 224 18.44 26.31 -23.71
N PRO A 225 19.49 26.92 -24.33
CA PRO A 225 19.44 27.25 -25.75
C PRO A 225 19.37 26.01 -26.65
N PHE A 226 20.02 24.90 -26.28
CA PHE A 226 19.94 23.64 -27.04
C PHE A 226 18.54 23.03 -26.96
N VAL A 227 17.91 23.07 -25.78
CA VAL A 227 16.53 22.62 -25.59
C VAL A 227 15.56 23.49 -26.39
N LEU A 228 15.74 24.81 -26.39
CA LEU A 228 14.91 25.73 -27.19
C LEU A 228 15.08 25.51 -28.69
N VAL A 229 16.30 25.29 -29.19
CA VAL A 229 16.53 24.98 -30.61
C VAL A 229 15.92 23.62 -30.96
N ALA A 230 16.12 22.59 -30.13
CA ALA A 230 15.50 21.28 -30.34
C ALA A 230 13.97 21.36 -30.34
N SER A 231 13.39 22.18 -29.45
CA SER A 231 11.95 22.42 -29.37
C SER A 231 11.37 23.12 -30.61
N TYR A 232 12.18 23.98 -31.25
CA TYR A 232 11.77 24.74 -32.44
C TYR A 232 11.90 23.89 -33.72
N PHE A 233 12.94 23.06 -33.82
CA PHE A 233 13.18 22.22 -34.99
C PHE A 233 12.42 20.88 -34.96
N TRP A 234 12.04 20.39 -33.77
CA TRP A 234 11.37 19.10 -33.60
C TRP A 234 10.17 19.18 -32.65
N PRO A 235 9.09 19.90 -33.04
CA PRO A 235 7.92 20.10 -32.20
C PRO A 235 7.22 18.78 -31.84
N GLU A 236 7.22 17.81 -32.77
CA GLU A 236 6.61 16.47 -32.58
C GLU A 236 7.27 15.66 -31.46
N TRP A 237 8.60 15.75 -31.32
CA TRP A 237 9.32 15.03 -30.25
C TRP A 237 9.02 15.61 -28.86
N MET A 238 8.86 16.94 -28.77
CA MET A 238 8.42 17.55 -27.51
C MET A 238 6.99 17.14 -27.17
N GLN A 239 6.07 17.13 -28.13
CA GLN A 239 4.69 16.69 -27.86
C GLN A 239 4.64 15.25 -27.35
N GLN A 240 5.42 14.35 -27.94
CA GLN A 240 5.56 12.96 -27.46
C GLN A 240 6.15 12.89 -26.04
N PHE A 241 7.20 13.66 -25.75
CA PHE A 241 7.81 13.70 -24.42
C PHE A 241 6.86 14.24 -23.34
N TRP A 242 6.08 15.29 -23.67
CA TRP A 242 5.06 15.83 -22.77
C TRP A 242 3.87 14.87 -22.61
N GLN A 243 3.49 14.14 -23.65
CA GLN A 243 2.49 13.07 -23.53
C GLN A 243 3.00 11.90 -22.68
N ASP A 244 4.24 11.44 -22.83
CA ASP A 244 4.80 10.36 -21.97
C ASP A 244 4.89 10.79 -20.48
N GLN A 245 5.17 12.06 -20.19
CA GLN A 245 5.15 12.57 -18.81
C GLN A 245 3.73 12.69 -18.25
N ASN A 246 2.77 13.12 -19.07
CA ASN A 246 1.37 13.21 -18.69
C ASN A 246 0.74 11.82 -18.56
N GLU A 247 1.04 10.87 -19.45
CA GLU A 247 0.62 9.47 -19.33
C GLU A 247 1.28 8.80 -18.10
N GLY A 248 2.50 9.17 -17.73
CA GLY A 248 3.11 8.74 -16.46
C GLY A 248 2.45 9.32 -15.21
N THR A 249 1.78 10.48 -15.31
CA THR A 249 1.01 11.09 -14.20
C THR A 249 -0.47 10.71 -14.21
N GLU A 250 -1.06 10.44 -15.39
CA GLU A 250 -2.43 9.98 -15.58
C GLU A 250 -2.55 8.47 -15.38
N ALA A 251 -1.53 7.66 -15.73
CA ALA A 251 -1.48 6.23 -15.37
C ALA A 251 -1.33 5.99 -13.86
N GLU A 252 -0.93 7.01 -13.08
CA GLU A 252 -0.95 6.96 -11.62
C GLU A 252 -2.27 7.52 -11.02
N MET A 253 -3.10 8.19 -11.83
CA MET A 253 -4.44 8.68 -11.44
C MET A 253 -5.61 7.83 -11.95
N ASP A 254 -5.42 7.00 -12.98
CA ASP A 254 -6.38 5.96 -13.35
C ASP A 254 -6.17 4.72 -12.47
N VAL A 255 -6.66 4.80 -11.24
CA VAL A 255 -7.05 3.60 -10.51
C VAL A 255 -8.11 2.90 -11.36
N PRO A 256 -7.89 1.65 -11.83
CA PRO A 256 -8.92 0.94 -12.55
C PRO A 256 -10.12 0.78 -11.60
N SER A 257 -11.24 1.42 -11.93
CA SER A 257 -12.51 1.00 -11.34
C SER A 257 -12.67 -0.49 -11.65
N VAL A 258 -12.99 -1.26 -10.61
CA VAL A 258 -12.98 -2.73 -10.58
C VAL A 258 -14.08 -3.37 -11.48
N ALA A 259 -14.59 -2.65 -12.48
CA ALA A 259 -15.81 -2.99 -13.19
C ALA A 259 -15.63 -3.62 -14.60
N ALA A 260 -14.43 -3.68 -15.19
CA ALA A 260 -14.31 -3.95 -16.63
C ALA A 260 -13.35 -5.07 -17.06
N ARG A 261 -13.24 -6.18 -16.30
CA ARG A 261 -12.52 -7.37 -16.79
C ARG A 261 -13.35 -8.65 -16.68
N GLY A 262 -14.48 -8.64 -17.38
CA GLY A 262 -15.33 -9.79 -17.60
C GLY A 262 -15.72 -9.91 -19.06
N ARG A 263 -14.77 -10.35 -19.91
CA ARG A 263 -14.98 -11.20 -21.11
C ARG A 263 -13.76 -11.17 -22.03
N GLY A 264 -13.25 -12.36 -22.34
CA GLY A 264 -12.41 -12.62 -23.53
C GLY A 264 -10.92 -12.75 -23.25
N ALA A 265 -10.48 -13.95 -22.88
CA ALA A 265 -9.20 -14.54 -23.31
C ALA A 265 -9.10 -15.98 -22.78
N GLU A 266 -9.70 -16.92 -23.51
CA GLU A 266 -9.20 -18.29 -23.56
C GLU A 266 -7.90 -18.26 -24.36
N ALA A 267 -6.75 -18.50 -23.72
CA ALA A 267 -5.57 -19.10 -24.33
C ALA A 267 -4.51 -19.40 -23.23
N ASP A 268 -4.39 -20.70 -22.94
CA ASP A 268 -3.18 -21.42 -22.58
C ASP A 268 -2.27 -20.88 -21.45
N LEU A 269 -2.44 -21.45 -20.25
CA LEU A 269 -1.50 -21.32 -19.13
C LEU A 269 -1.17 -22.72 -18.58
N SER A 270 -0.15 -23.34 -19.16
CA SER A 270 0.68 -24.34 -18.49
C SER A 270 1.81 -23.61 -17.74
N GLY A 271 1.60 -23.34 -16.45
CA GLY A 271 2.58 -22.69 -15.59
C GLY A 271 2.23 -22.88 -14.11
N PRO A 272 3.15 -23.39 -13.25
CA PRO A 272 2.80 -23.88 -11.93
C PRO A 272 2.96 -22.79 -10.87
N TYR A 273 2.12 -21.76 -10.88
CA TYR A 273 2.01 -20.82 -9.76
C TYR A 273 0.60 -20.27 -9.71
N GLN A 274 -0.27 -20.90 -8.93
CA GLN A 274 -1.45 -20.23 -8.38
C GLN A 274 -1.17 -19.94 -6.91
N SER A 275 -1.21 -18.65 -6.61
CA SER A 275 -0.90 -18.00 -5.36
C SER A 275 -1.84 -18.40 -4.22
N VAL A 276 -1.19 -18.58 -3.07
CA VAL A 276 -1.63 -18.62 -1.67
C VAL A 276 -2.83 -17.73 -1.35
#